data_AF-A0A6I1Z1X7-F1
#
_entry.id   AF-A0A6I1Z1X7-F1
#
_cell.length_a   1.000
_cell.length_b   1.000
_cell.length_c   1.000
_cell.angle_alpha   90.00
_cell.angle_beta   90.00
_cell.angle_gamma   90.00
#
_symmetry.space_group_name_H-M   'P 1'
#
loop_
_entity.id
_entity.type
_entity.pdbx_description
1 polymer ?
#
loop_
_entity_poly.entity_id
_entity_poly.type
_entity_poly.pdbx_seq_one_letter_code
_entity_poly.pdbx_strand_id
1 'polypeptide(L)' 'MLSIDLKEAIDGKDRSPNFSVMLFRLLFKADQINFIKLAPLYPIHAHMVLEWRRTGEILEGLEE' A
#
# COMPACT_ATOMS: atom_id res chain seq x y z
N MET A 1 -11.13 -11.74 -8.12
CA MET A 1 -10.30 -10.59 -8.51
C MET A 1 -10.46 -9.53 -7.44
N LEU A 2 -9.41 -9.26 -6.65
CA LEU A 2 -9.46 -8.37 -5.49
C LEU A 2 -8.84 -7.03 -5.93
N SER A 3 -9.63 -6.19 -6.58
CA SER A 3 -9.20 -4.84 -6.95
C SER A 3 -9.27 -3.96 -5.70
N ILE A 4 -8.14 -3.82 -5.01
CA ILE A 4 -8.03 -2.89 -3.89
C ILE A 4 -7.82 -1.50 -4.47
N ASP A 5 -8.79 -0.61 -4.31
CA ASP A 5 -8.58 0.82 -4.55
C ASP A 5 -7.63 1.34 -3.46
N LEU A 6 -6.36 1.54 -3.83
CA LEU A 6 -5.31 1.96 -2.89
C LEU A 6 -5.62 3.35 -2.30
N LYS A 7 -6.43 4.18 -2.97
CA LYS A 7 -6.91 5.46 -2.45
C LYS A 7 -7.85 5.26 -1.29
N GLU A 8 -8.84 4.39 -1.45
CA GLU A 8 -9.77 4.04 -0.37
C GLU A 8 -9.06 3.34 0.79
N ALA A 9 -8.06 2.52 0.44
CA ALA A 9 -7.16 1.94 1.42
C ALA A 9 -6.42 3.04 2.18
N ILE A 10 -5.79 4.02 1.56
CA ILE A 10 -5.01 5.04 2.28
C ILE A 10 -5.91 6.04 3.02
N ASP A 11 -7.01 6.47 2.42
CA ASP A 11 -7.93 7.50 2.93
C ASP A 11 -8.73 7.05 4.17
N GLY A 12 -8.66 5.77 4.55
CA GLY A 12 -9.34 5.27 5.75
C GLY A 12 -10.86 5.10 5.58
N LYS A 13 -11.40 5.38 4.38
CA LYS A 13 -12.84 5.27 4.07
C LYS A 13 -13.30 3.83 3.96
N ASP A 14 -12.41 2.93 3.54
CA ASP A 14 -12.67 1.50 3.54
C ASP A 14 -12.48 0.91 4.95
N ARG A 15 -13.57 0.43 5.56
CA ARG A 15 -13.53 -0.28 6.85
C ARG A 15 -13.28 -1.78 6.69
N SER A 16 -12.95 -2.24 5.48
CA SER A 16 -12.66 -3.64 5.23
C SER A 16 -11.55 -4.16 6.16
N PRO A 17 -11.73 -5.33 6.81
CA PRO A 17 -10.70 -5.99 7.59
C PRO A 17 -9.64 -6.66 6.70
N ASN A 18 -9.48 -6.18 5.46
CA ASN A 18 -8.57 -6.75 4.49
C ASN A 18 -7.12 -6.46 4.92
N PHE A 19 -6.37 -7.53 5.16
CA PHE A 19 -4.98 -7.46 5.59
C PHE A 19 -4.13 -6.59 4.67
N SER A 20 -4.30 -6.70 3.35
CA SER A 20 -3.55 -5.90 2.37
C SER A 20 -3.87 -4.41 2.50
N VAL A 21 -5.14 -4.04 2.70
CA VAL A 21 -5.55 -2.65 2.93
C VAL A 21 -4.91 -2.09 4.20
N MET A 22 -4.92 -2.86 5.29
CA MET A 22 -4.27 -2.47 6.55
C MET A 22 -2.75 -2.32 6.39
N LEU A 23 -2.13 -3.23 5.64
CA LEU A 23 -0.70 -3.22 5.37
C LEU A 23 -0.29 -2.01 4.51
N PHE A 24 -1.08 -1.65 3.50
CA PHE A 24 -0.88 -0.42 2.74
C PHE A 24 -0.96 0.83 3.62
N ARG A 25 -1.96 0.92 4.49
CA ARG A 25 -2.07 2.02 5.47
C ARG A 25 -0.85 2.09 6.38
N LEU A 26 -0.41 0.93 6.89
CA LEU A 26 0.72 0.83 7.80
C LEU A 26 2.01 1.31 7.12
N LEU A 27 2.31 0.79 5.93
CA LEU A 27 3.48 1.17 5.14
C LEU A 27 3.43 2.65 4.74
N PHE A 28 2.25 3.15 4.34
CA PHE A 28 2.10 4.55 3.93
C PHE A 28 2.33 5.52 5.10
N LYS A 29 1.91 5.16 6.32
CA LYS A 29 2.09 5.99 7.53
C LYS A 29 3.41 5.73 8.26
N ALA A 30 4.14 4.67 7.92
CA ALA A 30 5.41 4.36 8.56
C ALA A 30 6.44 5.47 8.33
N ASP A 31 7.18 5.80 9.38
CA ASP A 31 8.42 6.57 9.25
C ASP A 31 9.46 5.80 8.43
N GLN A 32 10.52 6.48 8.01
CA GLN A 32 11.54 5.91 7.12
C GLN A 32 12.18 4.63 7.70
N ILE A 33 12.44 4.58 9.01
CA ILE A 33 13.09 3.44 9.65
C ILE A 33 12.16 2.22 9.64
N ASN A 34 10.91 2.41 10.03
CA ASN A 34 9.91 1.35 10.04
C ASN A 34 9.56 0.90 8.62
N PHE A 35 9.52 1.81 7.65
CA PHE A 35 9.31 1.48 6.25
C PHE A 35 10.44 0.58 5.73
N ILE A 36 11.71 0.92 5.98
CA ILE A 36 12.87 0.12 5.54
C ILE A 36 12.84 -1.29 6.15
N LYS A 37 12.37 -1.44 7.39
CA LYS A 37 12.22 -2.75 8.04
C LYS A 37 11.09 -3.58 7.43
N LEU A 38 9.96 -2.96 7.09
CA LEU A 38 8.77 -3.64 6.59
C LEU A 38 8.84 -3.91 5.08
N ALA A 39 9.50 -3.06 4.30
CA ALA A 39 9.61 -3.17 2.85
C ALA A 39 10.13 -4.53 2.35
N PRO A 40 11.21 -5.12 2.89
CA PRO A 40 11.68 -6.43 2.44
C PRO A 40 10.75 -7.59 2.81
N LEU A 41 9.91 -7.42 3.84
CA LEU A 41 8.93 -8.44 4.25
C LEU A 41 7.69 -8.43 3.35
N TYR A 42 7.37 -7.26 2.76
CA TYR A 42 6.18 -7.05 1.94
C TYR A 42 6.51 -6.24 0.67
N PRO A 43 7.34 -6.81 -0.23
CA PRO A 43 7.95 -6.05 -1.33
C PRO A 43 6.94 -5.46 -2.31
N ILE A 44 5.88 -6.21 -2.68
CA ILE A 44 4.83 -5.75 -3.59
C ILE A 44 4.11 -4.53 -3.01
N HIS A 45 3.75 -4.60 -1.72
CA HIS A 45 3.00 -3.54 -1.07
C HIS A 45 3.86 -2.28 -0.89
N ALA A 46 5.13 -2.47 -0.54
CA ALA A 46 6.09 -1.40 -0.42
C ALA A 46 6.36 -0.72 -1.77
N HIS A 47 6.49 -1.49 -2.86
CA HIS A 47 6.66 -0.95 -4.21
C HIS A 47 5.47 -0.09 -4.62
N MET A 48 4.23 -0.57 -4.45
CA MET A 48 3.03 0.21 -4.77
C MET A 48 2.94 1.51 -3.95
N VAL A 49 3.31 1.48 -2.66
CA VAL A 49 3.36 2.69 -1.82
C VAL A 49 4.44 3.67 -2.30
N LEU A 50 5.60 3.18 -2.73
CA LEU A 50 6.68 4.03 -3.26
C LEU A 50 6.28 4.66 -4.59
N GLU A 51 5.70 3.87 -5.49
CA GLU A 51 5.22 4.37 -6.78
C GLU A 51 4.12 5.40 -6.57
N TRP A 52 3.16 5.15 -5.68
CA TRP A 52 2.15 6.15 -5.30
C TRP A 52 2.80 7.44 -4.79
N ARG A 53 3.76 7.35 -3.86
CA ARG A 53 4.45 8.54 -3.33
C ARG A 53 5.19 9.30 -4.43
N ARG A 54 5.64 8.62 -5.48
CA ARG A 54 6.39 9.19 -6.60
C ARG A 54 5.48 9.86 -7.64
N THR A 55 4.34 9.24 -7.96
CA THR A 55 3.47 9.67 -9.08
C THR A 55 2.19 10.37 -8.62
N GLY A 56 1.72 10.09 -7.40
CA GLY A 56 0.38 10.46 -6.93
C GLY A 56 -0.73 9.64 -7.55
N GLU A 57 -0.40 8.61 -8.34
CA GLU A 57 -1.33 7.76 -9.08
C GLU A 57 -1.30 6.32 -8.57
N ILE A 58 -2.47 5.67 -8.57
CA ILE A 58 -2.60 4.25 -8.23
C ILE A 58 -2.11 3.44 -9.42
N LEU A 59 -1.15 2.54 -9.20
CA LEU A 59 -0.87 1.50 -10.18
C LEU A 59 -1.96 0.43 -10.09
N GLU A 60 -2.96 0.52 -10.97
CA GLU A 60 -3.86 -0.60 -11.26
C GLU A 60 -3.15 -1.57 -12.21
N GLY A 61 -2.97 -2.83 -11.79
CA GLY A 61 -2.58 -3.92 -12.69
C GLY A 61 -1.10 -4.31 -12.73
N LEU A 62 -0.51 -4.64 -11.57
CA LEU A 62 0.58 -5.63 -11.57
C LEU A 62 -0.06 -7.02 -11.55
N GLU A 63 -0.60 -7.43 -12.71
CA GLU A 63 -0.92 -8.85 -12.96
C GLU A 63 0.39 -9.63 -13.11
N GLU A 64 0.44 -10.81 -12.50
CA GLU A 64 1.55 -11.78 -12.55
C GLU A 64 1.94 -12.19 -13.98
#